data_AF-A0A820FCL2-F1
#
_entry.id   AF-A0A820FCL2-F1
#
_cell.length_a   1.000
_cell.length_b   1.000
_cell.length_c   1.000
_cell.angle_alpha   90.00
_cell.angle_beta   90.00
_cell.angle_gamma   90.00
#
_symmetry.space_group_name_H-M   'P 1'
#
loop_
_entity.id
_entity.type
_entity.pdbx_description
1 polymer ?
#
loop_
_entity_poly.entity_id
_entity_poly.type
_entity_poly.pdbx_seq_one_letter_code
_entity_poly.pdbx_strand_id
1 'polypeptide(L)'
;MIFDEVLMNKDDFLTSLTQLVTYITHSMRGWLRMILKKKYIRSMINIAASWGGAIKALRLMASDDNIDVKWSHVYVVSSIRVRPYQRSATSTAFVIPSVNF
;
A
#
# COMPACT_ATOMS: atom_id res chain seq x y z
N MET A 1 -4.57 -2.61 12.64
CA MET A 1 -4.56 -1.20 12.16
C MET A 1 -3.59 -0.45 13.07
N ILE A 2 -2.30 -0.46 12.75
CA ILE A 2 -1.29 0.38 13.42
C ILE A 2 -0.93 1.44 12.38
N PHE A 3 -1.44 2.64 12.61
CA PHE A 3 -1.05 3.83 11.86
C PHE A 3 0.18 4.41 12.54
N ASP A 4 1.37 3.99 12.11
CA ASP A 4 2.60 4.74 12.42
C ASP A 4 2.82 5.74 11.29
N GLU A 5 2.13 6.88 11.38
CA GLU A 5 2.64 8.12 10.82
C GLU A 5 3.67 8.68 11.80
N VAL A 6 4.95 8.62 11.42
CA VAL A 6 5.90 9.63 11.92
C VAL A 6 5.46 10.94 11.26
N LEU A 7 4.52 11.64 11.90
CA LEU A 7 4.13 13.00 11.57
C LEU A 7 5.36 13.87 11.79
N MET A 8 6.03 14.24 10.70
CA MET A 8 7.10 15.21 10.72
C MET A 8 6.51 16.54 11.19
N ASN A 9 7.00 17.05 12.31
CA ASN A 9 6.49 18.28 12.91
C ASN A 9 6.77 19.43 11.94
N LYS A 10 5.88 20.44 11.86
CA LYS A 10 6.05 21.55 10.90
C LYS A 10 7.37 22.30 11.10
N ASP A 11 7.91 22.25 12.31
CA ASP A 11 9.15 22.91 12.70
C ASP A 11 10.40 22.14 12.22
N ASP A 12 10.29 20.82 12.01
CA ASP A 12 11.34 19.97 11.44
C ASP A 12 11.47 20.15 9.91
N PHE A 13 10.45 20.73 9.27
CA PHE A 13 10.44 20.95 7.83
C PHE A 13 11.49 21.99 7.41
N LEU A 14 11.68 23.04 8.22
CA LEU A 14 12.61 24.13 7.92
C LEU A 14 14.08 23.74 8.17
N THR A 15 14.35 22.87 9.13
CA THR A 15 15.69 22.28 9.38
C THR A 15 16.05 21.18 8.37
N SER A 16 15.08 20.56 7.70
CA SER A 16 15.31 19.48 6.73
C SER A 16 15.80 19.92 5.34
N LEU A 17 15.80 21.23 5.02
CA LEU A 17 16.13 21.71 3.67
C LEU A 17 17.58 21.41 3.24
N THR A 18 18.46 21.05 4.18
CA THR A 18 19.84 20.62 3.94
C THR A 18 20.09 19.13 4.24
N GLN A 19 19.17 18.44 4.90
CA GLN A 19 19.34 17.04 5.31
C GLN A 19 18.57 16.10 4.39
N LEU A 20 19.30 15.16 3.79
CA LEU A 20 18.71 14.10 2.99
C LEU A 20 17.96 13.13 3.93
N VAL A 21 16.65 12.93 3.70
CA VAL A 21 15.77 12.09 4.53
C VAL A 21 15.76 10.64 4.02
N THR A 22 15.82 9.67 4.94
CA THR A 22 15.62 8.24 4.65
C THR A 22 14.17 7.85 4.83
N TYR A 23 13.57 7.22 3.82
CA TYR A 23 12.18 6.75 3.88
C TYR A 23 12.09 5.25 4.08
N ILE A 24 11.24 4.82 5.00
CA ILE A 24 10.84 3.43 5.15
C ILE A 24 9.44 3.28 4.57
N THR A 25 9.30 2.41 3.58
CA THR A 25 8.04 2.14 2.88
C THR A 25 7.68 0.66 2.99
N HIS A 26 6.39 0.35 2.97
CA HIS A 26 5.88 -1.01 2.98
C HIS A 26 4.89 -1.20 1.83
N SER A 27 4.93 -2.37 1.18
CA SER A 27 3.92 -2.78 0.19
C SER A 27 3.72 -1.73 -0.92
N MET A 28 2.48 -1.42 -1.29
CA MET A 28 2.10 -0.49 -2.35
C MET A 28 2.61 0.95 -2.13
N ARG A 29 2.93 1.35 -0.89
CA ARG A 29 3.44 2.70 -0.58
C ARG A 29 4.79 3.00 -1.24
N GLY A 30 5.55 1.96 -1.57
CA GLY A 30 6.78 2.08 -2.35
C GLY A 30 6.56 2.68 -3.74
N TRP A 31 5.46 2.32 -4.40
CA TRP A 31 5.10 2.83 -5.72
C TRP A 31 4.80 4.33 -5.69
N LEU A 32 3.95 4.77 -4.76
CA LEU A 32 3.62 6.19 -4.60
C LEU A 32 4.88 7.02 -4.34
N ARG A 33 5.79 6.50 -3.53
CA ARG A 33 7.02 7.21 -3.18
C ARG A 33 8.02 7.28 -4.34
N MET A 34 8.08 6.24 -5.18
CA MET A 34 8.97 6.24 -6.34
C MET A 34 8.57 7.28 -7.39
N ILE A 35 7.27 7.56 -7.53
CA ILE A 35 6.75 8.57 -8.46
C ILE A 35 7.14 10.00 -8.00
N LEU A 36 7.30 10.22 -6.69
CA LEU A 36 7.60 11.50 -6.05
C LEU A 36 9.10 11.77 -5.80
N LYS A 37 9.97 11.32 -6.71
CA LYS A 37 11.43 11.52 -6.56
C LYS A 37 11.89 12.87 -7.10
N LYS A 38 11.79 13.93 -6.32
CA LYS A 38 12.54 15.17 -6.60
C LYS A 38 13.16 15.78 -5.34
N LYS A 39 14.49 15.84 -5.34
CA LYS A 39 15.39 16.74 -4.60
C LYS A 39 15.77 16.44 -3.13
N TYR A 40 14.97 15.71 -2.32
CA TYR A 40 15.23 15.61 -0.86
C TYR A 40 15.40 14.19 -0.26
N ILE A 41 15.52 13.15 -1.09
CA ILE A 41 15.55 11.75 -0.62
C ILE A 41 16.99 11.23 -0.58
N ARG A 42 17.47 10.77 0.60
CA ARG A 42 18.79 10.13 0.77
C ARG A 42 18.80 8.70 0.27
N SER A 43 17.83 7.94 0.77
CA SER A 43 17.69 6.50 0.55
C SER A 43 16.26 6.09 0.86
N MET A 44 15.83 4.99 0.27
CA MET A 44 14.49 4.43 0.48
C MET A 44 14.64 2.94 0.76
N ILE A 45 14.22 2.53 1.96
CA ILE A 45 14.13 1.12 2.34
C ILE A 45 12.69 0.70 2.10
N ASN A 46 12.50 -0.32 1.28
CA ASN A 46 11.18 -0.80 0.91
C ASN A 46 11.01 -2.26 1.33
N ILE A 47 10.02 -2.51 2.18
CA ILE A 47 9.73 -3.82 2.74
C ILE A 47 8.52 -4.40 2.00
N ALA A 48 8.73 -5.53 1.33
CA ALA A 48 7.69 -6.28 0.62
C ALA A 48 6.89 -5.45 -0.40
N ALA A 49 7.56 -4.61 -1.21
CA ALA A 49 6.87 -3.89 -2.27
C ALA A 49 6.38 -4.80 -3.39
N SER A 50 5.14 -4.55 -3.81
CA SER A 50 4.47 -5.24 -4.90
C SER A 50 4.89 -4.67 -6.26
N TRP A 51 6.18 -4.73 -6.59
CA TRP A 51 6.74 -4.18 -7.85
C TRP A 51 6.23 -4.86 -9.11
N GLY A 52 5.79 -6.11 -9.03
CA GLY A 52 5.16 -6.84 -10.13
C GLY A 52 3.64 -6.96 -10.00
N GLY A 53 3.04 -6.23 -9.05
CA GLY A 53 1.68 -6.49 -8.59
C GLY A 53 1.61 -7.58 -7.51
N ALA A 54 0.40 -7.95 -7.12
CA ALA A 54 0.13 -8.95 -6.10
C ALA A 54 -0.94 -9.94 -6.61
N ILE A 55 -0.62 -11.23 -6.64
CA ILE A 55 -1.55 -12.28 -7.09
C ILE A 55 -2.85 -12.29 -6.26
N LYS A 56 -2.75 -11.89 -4.98
CA LYS A 56 -3.89 -11.75 -4.06
C LYS A 56 -4.91 -10.73 -4.58
N ALA A 57 -4.46 -9.68 -5.27
CA ALA A 57 -5.34 -8.68 -5.87
C ALA A 57 -6.20 -9.27 -7.01
N LEU A 58 -5.67 -10.23 -7.77
CA LEU A 58 -6.43 -10.93 -8.82
C LEU A 58 -7.59 -11.72 -8.22
N ARG A 59 -7.33 -12.48 -7.15
CA ARG A 59 -8.37 -13.22 -6.43
C ARG A 59 -9.41 -12.28 -5.81
N LEU A 60 -8.98 -11.19 -5.20
CA LEU A 60 -9.87 -10.19 -4.63
C LEU A 60 -10.79 -9.58 -5.68
N MET A 61 -10.27 -9.25 -6.87
CA MET A 61 -11.07 -8.72 -7.97
C MET A 61 -12.03 -9.76 -8.56
N ALA A 62 -11.62 -11.02 -8.67
CA ALA A 62 -12.46 -12.10 -9.21
C ALA A 62 -13.54 -12.56 -8.23
N SER A 63 -13.14 -12.92 -7.00
CA SER A 63 -13.97 -13.66 -6.04
C SER A 63 -14.13 -13.01 -4.67
N ASP A 64 -13.64 -11.77 -4.46
CA ASP A 64 -13.45 -11.13 -3.14
C ASP A 64 -12.26 -11.70 -2.35
N ASP A 65 -11.84 -10.95 -1.34
CA ASP A 65 -11.03 -11.44 -0.23
C ASP A 65 -11.74 -11.16 1.10
N ASN A 66 -12.36 -12.19 1.65
CA ASN A 66 -12.98 -12.18 2.96
C ASN A 66 -12.15 -12.97 4.00
N ILE A 67 -10.90 -13.31 3.67
CA ILE A 67 -10.00 -14.07 4.56
C ILE A 67 -9.63 -13.21 5.78
N ASP A 68 -9.44 -11.91 5.58
CA ASP A 68 -8.98 -10.99 6.64
C ASP A 68 -10.11 -10.61 7.64
N VAL A 69 -11.37 -10.97 7.35
CA VAL A 69 -12.54 -10.76 8.24
C VAL A 69 -13.02 -12.05 8.90
N LYS A 70 -12.18 -13.10 8.86
CA LYS A 70 -12.44 -14.39 9.46
C LYS A 70 -12.13 -14.34 10.95
N TRP A 71 -13.15 -14.17 11.77
CA TRP A 71 -13.07 -14.52 13.19
C TRP A 71 -13.37 -16.00 13.33
N SER A 72 -12.40 -16.77 13.85
CA SER A 72 -12.54 -18.18 14.28
C SER A 72 -13.52 -19.01 13.43
N HIS A 73 -13.21 -19.17 12.14
CA HIS A 73 -13.92 -20.05 11.20
C HIS A 73 -15.31 -19.61 10.71
N VAL A 74 -15.77 -18.39 11.02
CA VAL A 74 -17.03 -17.84 10.47
C VAL A 74 -16.74 -16.68 9.53
N TYR A 75 -17.28 -16.73 8.31
CA TYR A 75 -17.27 -15.59 7.39
C TYR A 75 -18.26 -14.54 7.91
N VAL A 76 -17.76 -13.57 8.66
CA VAL A 76 -18.58 -12.51 9.26
C VAL A 76 -19.23 -11.62 8.19
N VAL A 77 -18.62 -11.53 7.01
CA VAL A 77 -19.13 -10.70 5.92
C VAL A 77 -19.30 -11.51 4.63
N SER A 78 -20.49 -11.39 4.04
CA SER A 78 -20.83 -12.04 2.78
C SER A 78 -20.03 -11.44 1.62
N SER A 79 -19.42 -12.30 0.80
CA SER A 79 -18.62 -11.89 -0.36
C SER A 79 -19.40 -11.00 -1.36
N ILE A 80 -20.70 -11.21 -1.51
CA ILE A 80 -21.51 -10.41 -2.45
C ILE A 80 -21.57 -8.93 -2.03
N ARG A 81 -21.49 -8.63 -0.74
CA ARG A 81 -21.55 -7.25 -0.22
C ARG A 81 -20.20 -6.54 -0.19
N VAL A 82 -19.10 -7.28 -0.11
CA VAL A 82 -17.76 -6.69 0.04
C VAL A 82 -17.08 -6.45 -1.31
N ARG A 83 -17.35 -7.29 -2.32
CA ARG A 83 -16.86 -7.12 -3.70
C ARG A 83 -17.03 -5.71 -4.27
N PRO A 84 -18.19 -5.03 -4.17
CA PRO A 84 -18.35 -3.68 -4.74
C PRO A 84 -17.40 -2.68 -4.09
N TYR A 85 -17.22 -2.77 -2.76
CA TYR A 85 -16.32 -1.91 -2.02
C TYR A 85 -14.86 -2.17 -2.42
N GLN A 86 -14.42 -3.43 -2.41
CA GLN A 86 -13.06 -3.82 -2.80
C GLN A 86 -12.71 -3.51 -4.26
N ARG A 87 -13.67 -3.64 -5.18
CA ARG A 87 -13.50 -3.28 -6.60
C ARG A 87 -13.51 -1.77 -6.84
N SER A 88 -14.16 -1.00 -5.96
CA SER A 88 -14.13 0.47 -6.01
C SER A 88 -12.78 1.06 -5.58
N ALA A 89 -11.97 0.30 -4.84
CA ALA A 89 -10.63 0.71 -4.47
C ALA A 89 -9.69 0.68 -5.68
N THR A 90 -9.41 1.85 -6.24
CA THR A 90 -8.45 2.02 -7.36
C THR A 90 -7.06 1.48 -7.05
N SER A 91 -6.69 1.50 -5.77
CA SER A 91 -5.43 0.96 -5.26
C SER A 91 -5.30 -0.55 -5.46
N THR A 92 -6.39 -1.31 -5.37
CA THR A 92 -6.42 -2.73 -5.70
C THR A 92 -6.16 -2.96 -7.18
N ALA A 93 -6.85 -2.23 -8.04
CA ALA A 93 -6.73 -2.37 -9.49
C ALA A 93 -5.31 -2.05 -9.97
N PHE A 94 -4.65 -1.08 -9.33
CA PHE A 94 -3.27 -0.69 -9.62
C PHE A 94 -2.24 -1.80 -9.36
N VAL A 95 -2.54 -2.74 -8.44
CA VAL A 95 -1.60 -3.79 -8.01
C VAL A 95 -1.96 -5.15 -8.65
N ILE A 96 -2.84 -5.18 -9.65
CA ILE A 96 -3.05 -6.40 -10.46
C ILE A 96 -1.75 -6.73 -11.20
N PRO A 97 -1.33 -8.00 -11.25
CA PRO A 97 -0.10 -8.39 -11.95
C PRO A 97 -0.15 -7.97 -13.43
N SER A 98 0.95 -7.39 -13.90
CA SER A 98 1.11 -7.02 -15.31
C SER A 98 1.74 -8.16 -16.09
N VAL A 99 1.48 -8.24 -17.39
CA VAL A 99 2.02 -9.27 -18.31
C VAL A 99 3.56 -9.33 -18.38
N ASN A 100 4.25 -8.30 -17.90
CA ASN A 100 5.71 -8.21 -17.93
C ASN A 100 6.41 -8.89 -16.73
N PHE A 101 5.66 -9.62 -15.90
CA PHE A 101 6.15 -10.35 -14.72
C PHE A 101 5.46 -11.72 -14.62
#